data_AF-A0A0F7IDM3-F1
#
_entry.id   AF-A0A0F7IDM3-F1
#
_cell.length_a   1.000
_cell.length_b   1.000
_cell.length_c   1.000
_cell.angle_alpha   90.00
_cell.angle_beta   90.00
_cell.angle_gamma   90.00
#
_symmetry.space_group_name_H-M   'P 1'
#
loop_
_entity.id
_entity.type
_entity.pdbx_description
1 polymer ?
#
loop_
_entity_poly.entity_id
_entity_poly.type
_entity_poly.pdbx_seq_one_letter_code
_entity_poly.pdbx_strand_id
1 'polypeptide(L)'
;MGLLDLIGKLVKVTVFLIAIVLAGLFGYYYASGVAYLPQDYYLAAKNISPNVSVHDISTLAAVLSNVSVSCGEDGLNGGEVAAYLEWYLEGAGFDTYIARSEVLNRMWLIVELDSGDRVAVEPEMLCKGSYIPPGIIDRPDGAYRNYSSTLRIYAEENPEISYEKFIANYSYYYRPPRLYENPGQMISFVNYLKYPGWKKVGIDEVDWWNSKPFSEIEPFSRWS
;
A
#
# COMPACT_ATOMS: atom_id res chain seq x y z
N MET A 1 -41.60 -20.83 -35.80
CA MET A 1 -40.35 -20.06 -35.60
C MET A 1 -39.22 -20.90 -36.20
N GLY A 2 -38.48 -20.38 -37.19
CA GLY A 2 -37.47 -21.16 -37.91
C GLY A 2 -36.18 -21.31 -37.09
N LEU A 3 -35.44 -22.40 -37.31
CA LEU A 3 -34.16 -22.68 -36.65
C LEU A 3 -33.17 -21.49 -36.76
N LEU A 4 -33.12 -20.84 -37.93
CA LEU A 4 -32.27 -19.67 -38.17
C LEU A 4 -32.66 -18.44 -37.33
N ASP A 5 -33.95 -18.23 -37.07
CA ASP A 5 -34.43 -17.12 -36.22
C ASP A 5 -34.10 -17.37 -34.74
N LEU A 6 -34.21 -18.63 -34.30
CA LEU A 6 -33.79 -19.04 -32.96
C LEU A 6 -32.28 -18.85 -32.75
N ILE A 7 -31.45 -19.28 -33.71
CA ILE A 7 -29.99 -19.09 -33.69
C ILE A 7 -29.65 -17.60 -33.67
N GLY A 8 -30.30 -16.79 -34.50
CA GLY A 8 -30.09 -15.34 -34.53
C GLY A 8 -30.39 -14.64 -33.20
N LYS A 9 -31.46 -15.05 -32.50
CA LYS A 9 -31.78 -14.53 -31.16
C LYS A 9 -30.77 -14.98 -30.10
N LEU A 10 -30.36 -16.25 -30.12
CA LEU A 10 -29.34 -16.77 -29.20
C LEU A 10 -28.02 -16.01 -29.36
N VAL A 11 -27.54 -15.81 -30.58
CA VAL A 11 -26.31 -15.05 -30.84
C VAL A 11 -26.41 -13.62 -30.29
N LYS A 12 -27.54 -12.92 -30.51
CA LYS A 12 -27.74 -11.56 -29.97
C LYS A 12 -27.70 -11.52 -28.45
N VAL A 13 -28.38 -12.45 -27.78
CA VAL A 13 -28.39 -12.54 -26.31
C VAL A 13 -26.98 -12.83 -25.80
N THR A 14 -26.27 -13.79 -26.40
CA THR A 14 -24.89 -14.11 -26.01
C THR A 14 -23.95 -12.92 -26.18
N VAL A 15 -24.00 -12.22 -27.32
CA VAL A 15 -23.17 -11.02 -27.55
C VAL A 15 -23.48 -9.92 -26.53
N PHE A 16 -24.76 -9.70 -26.22
CA PHE A 16 -25.17 -8.71 -25.22
C PHE A 16 -24.65 -9.07 -23.82
N LEU A 17 -24.74 -10.34 -23.41
CA LEU A 17 -24.21 -10.80 -22.13
C LEU A 17 -22.69 -10.67 -22.06
N ILE A 18 -21.97 -11.02 -23.14
CA ILE A 18 -20.51 -10.82 -23.23
C ILE A 18 -20.17 -9.34 -23.06
N ALA A 19 -20.89 -8.42 -23.72
CA ALA A 19 -20.65 -6.99 -23.59
C ALA A 19 -20.84 -6.48 -22.16
N ILE A 20 -21.86 -6.96 -21.45
CA ILE A 20 -22.08 -6.63 -20.03
C ILE A 20 -20.91 -7.12 -19.18
N VAL A 21 -20.49 -8.38 -19.37
CA VAL A 21 -19.37 -8.95 -18.61
C VAL A 21 -18.08 -8.18 -18.87
N LEU A 22 -17.77 -7.85 -20.13
CA LEU A 22 -16.58 -7.07 -20.48
C LEU A 22 -16.62 -5.66 -19.90
N ALA A 23 -17.77 -4.99 -19.93
CA ALA A 23 -17.94 -3.68 -19.30
C ALA A 23 -17.77 -3.75 -17.78
N GLY A 24 -18.29 -4.80 -17.14
CA GLY A 24 -18.12 -5.04 -15.70
C GLY A 24 -16.66 -5.30 -15.33
N LEU A 25 -15.96 -6.15 -16.10
CA LEU A 25 -14.53 -6.40 -15.92
C LEU A 25 -13.73 -5.11 -16.10
N PHE A 26 -13.97 -4.37 -17.19
CA PHE A 26 -13.32 -3.08 -17.41
C PHE A 26 -13.53 -2.13 -16.23
N GLY A 27 -14.76 -1.97 -15.76
CA GLY A 27 -15.07 -1.15 -14.59
C GLY A 27 -14.31 -1.62 -13.33
N TYR A 28 -14.28 -2.93 -13.07
CA TYR A 28 -13.56 -3.51 -11.95
C TYR A 28 -12.05 -3.21 -12.01
N TYR A 29 -11.39 -3.50 -13.13
CA TYR A 29 -9.93 -3.35 -13.26
C TYR A 29 -9.46 -1.90 -13.06
N TYR A 30 -10.23 -0.91 -13.53
CA TYR A 30 -9.90 0.50 -13.33
C TYR A 30 -10.26 0.99 -11.92
N ALA A 31 -11.38 0.52 -11.34
CA ALA A 31 -11.79 0.90 -9.99
C ALA A 31 -10.87 0.29 -8.91
N SER A 32 -10.43 -0.95 -9.10
CA SER A 32 -9.52 -1.66 -8.19
C SER A 32 -8.06 -1.21 -8.33
N GLY A 33 -7.73 -0.40 -9.36
CA GLY A 33 -6.37 0.06 -9.61
C GLY A 33 -5.48 -0.94 -10.35
N VAL A 34 -5.91 -2.20 -10.50
CA VAL A 34 -5.11 -3.28 -11.09
C VAL A 34 -4.70 -2.97 -12.54
N ALA A 35 -5.51 -2.21 -13.30
CA ALA A 35 -5.16 -1.78 -14.65
C ALA A 35 -3.89 -0.92 -14.74
N TYR A 36 -3.41 -0.40 -13.60
CA TYR A 36 -2.26 0.48 -13.51
C TYR A 36 -1.03 -0.17 -12.88
N LEU A 37 -1.14 -1.44 -12.50
CA LEU A 37 -0.03 -2.21 -11.95
C LEU A 37 0.65 -3.03 -13.05
N PRO A 38 1.96 -3.29 -12.95
CA PRO A 38 2.64 -4.25 -13.79
C PRO A 38 1.95 -5.62 -13.81
N GLN A 39 2.06 -6.33 -14.93
CA GLN A 39 1.65 -7.72 -14.96
C GLN A 39 2.47 -8.51 -13.92
N ASP A 40 1.79 -9.41 -13.20
CA ASP A 40 2.40 -10.26 -12.16
C ASP A 40 2.89 -9.51 -10.90
N TYR A 41 2.47 -8.27 -10.66
CA TYR A 41 2.85 -7.44 -9.49
C TYR A 41 2.93 -8.24 -8.18
N TYR A 42 1.80 -8.79 -7.73
CA TYR A 42 1.73 -9.57 -6.47
C TYR A 42 2.36 -10.96 -6.56
N LEU A 43 2.42 -11.57 -7.76
CA LEU A 43 3.11 -12.84 -7.92
C LEU A 43 4.62 -12.68 -7.69
N ALA A 44 5.20 -11.59 -8.18
CA ALA A 44 6.59 -11.27 -7.94
C ALA A 44 6.85 -10.87 -6.49
N ALA A 45 5.93 -10.15 -5.84
CA ALA A 45 5.98 -9.88 -4.41
C ALA A 45 6.17 -11.18 -3.63
N LYS A 46 5.28 -12.14 -3.87
CA LYS A 46 5.29 -13.45 -3.21
C LYS A 46 6.61 -14.23 -3.39
N ASN A 47 7.31 -14.02 -4.49
CA ASN A 47 8.57 -14.72 -4.77
C ASN A 47 9.78 -14.10 -4.05
N ILE A 48 9.69 -12.85 -3.62
CA ILE A 48 10.81 -12.08 -3.04
C ILE A 48 10.60 -11.83 -1.55
N SER A 49 9.35 -11.70 -1.12
CA SER A 49 8.96 -11.49 0.26
C SER A 49 9.19 -12.73 1.14
N PRO A 50 9.40 -12.55 2.46
CA PRO A 50 9.55 -13.66 3.37
C PRO A 50 8.25 -14.46 3.45
N ASN A 51 8.37 -15.78 3.49
CA ASN A 51 7.23 -16.66 3.73
C ASN A 51 6.91 -16.69 5.22
N VAL A 52 5.79 -16.10 5.61
CA VAL A 52 5.30 -16.09 6.99
C VAL A 52 3.94 -16.79 7.08
N SER A 53 3.72 -17.54 8.17
CA SER A 53 2.49 -18.30 8.37
C SER A 53 1.52 -17.69 9.39
N VAL A 54 1.93 -16.63 10.08
CA VAL A 54 1.14 -15.93 11.09
C VAL A 54 1.33 -14.43 10.92
N HIS A 55 0.25 -13.69 10.74
CA HIS A 55 0.26 -12.26 10.45
C HIS A 55 -0.08 -11.45 11.70
N ASP A 56 0.69 -11.67 12.77
CA ASP A 56 0.59 -10.93 14.03
C ASP A 56 1.61 -9.78 14.13
N ILE A 57 1.49 -8.97 15.19
CA ILE A 57 2.37 -7.81 15.43
C ILE A 57 3.85 -8.19 15.54
N SER A 58 4.15 -9.36 16.10
CA SER A 58 5.53 -9.78 16.33
C SER A 58 6.20 -10.18 15.02
N THR A 59 5.46 -10.89 14.17
CA THR A 59 5.89 -11.24 12.81
C THR A 59 6.02 -9.99 11.95
N LEU A 60 5.04 -9.08 11.99
CA LEU A 60 5.10 -7.82 11.26
C LEU A 60 6.35 -7.02 11.65
N ALA A 61 6.60 -6.86 12.95
CA ALA A 61 7.78 -6.17 13.46
C ALA A 61 9.09 -6.85 13.01
N ALA A 62 9.13 -8.19 13.01
CA ALA A 62 10.30 -8.94 12.55
C ALA A 62 10.56 -8.78 11.05
N VAL A 63 9.51 -8.82 10.22
CA VAL A 63 9.62 -8.57 8.78
C VAL A 63 10.13 -7.16 8.51
N LEU A 64 9.46 -6.15 9.07
CA LEU A 64 9.83 -4.75 8.88
C LEU A 64 11.23 -4.41 9.40
N SER A 65 11.68 -5.06 10.47
CA SER A 65 13.04 -4.85 11.01
C SER A 65 14.17 -5.34 10.11
N ASN A 66 13.86 -6.13 9.09
CA ASN A 66 14.80 -6.59 8.07
C ASN A 66 14.75 -5.76 6.78
N VAL A 67 13.83 -4.80 6.67
CA VAL A 67 13.69 -3.96 5.47
C VAL A 67 14.48 -2.68 5.65
N SER A 68 15.44 -2.42 4.76
CA SER A 68 16.20 -1.17 4.74
C SER A 68 16.32 -0.63 3.31
N VAL A 69 15.73 0.54 3.06
CA VAL A 69 15.58 1.11 1.71
C VAL A 69 16.44 2.37 1.56
N SER A 70 16.98 2.60 0.37
CA SER A 70 17.63 3.87 0.03
C SER A 70 16.57 4.91 -0.32
N CYS A 71 16.57 6.06 0.34
CA CYS A 71 15.58 7.14 0.13
C CYS A 71 16.27 8.48 -0.14
N GLY A 72 15.59 9.41 -0.82
CA GLY A 72 16.10 10.75 -1.14
C GLY A 72 16.46 10.94 -2.61
N GLU A 73 17.37 11.86 -2.93
CA GLU A 73 17.69 12.27 -4.32
C GLU A 73 18.09 11.11 -5.24
N ASP A 74 18.81 10.12 -4.71
CA ASP A 74 19.26 8.94 -5.45
C ASP A 74 18.44 7.67 -5.12
N GLY A 75 17.34 7.81 -4.39
CA GLY A 75 16.53 6.69 -3.89
C GLY A 75 15.03 6.96 -3.99
N LEU A 76 14.25 6.20 -3.22
CA LEU A 76 12.80 6.33 -3.20
C LEU A 76 12.37 7.60 -2.43
N ASN A 77 11.30 8.24 -2.89
CA ASN A 77 10.54 9.20 -2.11
C ASN A 77 9.57 8.50 -1.14
N GLY A 78 9.00 9.22 -0.17
CA GLY A 78 8.16 8.61 0.88
C GLY A 78 6.94 7.84 0.34
N GLY A 79 6.34 8.29 -0.77
CA GLY A 79 5.22 7.59 -1.39
C GLY A 79 5.65 6.31 -2.11
N GLU A 80 6.81 6.32 -2.77
CA GLU A 80 7.41 5.13 -3.36
C GLU A 80 7.83 4.10 -2.30
N VAL A 81 8.38 4.53 -1.16
CA VAL A 81 8.67 3.60 -0.05
C VAL A 81 7.38 2.99 0.50
N ALA A 82 6.31 3.78 0.66
CA ALA A 82 5.01 3.27 1.07
C ALA A 82 4.48 2.20 0.09
N ALA A 83 4.54 2.50 -1.21
CA ALA A 83 4.12 1.59 -2.28
C ALA A 83 4.99 0.32 -2.36
N TYR A 84 6.30 0.44 -2.14
CA TYR A 84 7.20 -0.71 -2.06
C TYR A 84 6.86 -1.60 -0.87
N LEU A 85 6.61 -1.01 0.29
CA LEU A 85 6.26 -1.77 1.49
C LEU A 85 4.88 -2.44 1.38
N GLU A 86 3.90 -1.81 0.72
CA GLU A 86 2.59 -2.43 0.41
C GLU A 86 2.84 -3.72 -0.36
N TRP A 87 3.50 -3.61 -1.51
CA TRP A 87 3.85 -4.75 -2.35
C TRP A 87 4.63 -5.82 -1.58
N TYR A 88 5.66 -5.44 -0.83
CA TYR A 88 6.50 -6.38 -0.10
C TYR A 88 5.74 -7.13 1.00
N LEU A 89 4.87 -6.45 1.74
CA LEU A 89 4.08 -7.07 2.82
C LEU A 89 2.91 -7.91 2.27
N GLU A 90 2.24 -7.48 1.21
CA GLU A 90 1.24 -8.28 0.47
C GLU A 90 1.86 -9.58 -0.06
N GLY A 91 3.11 -9.50 -0.55
CA GLY A 91 3.88 -10.69 -0.93
C GLY A 91 4.13 -11.66 0.22
N ALA A 92 4.29 -11.14 1.44
CA ALA A 92 4.38 -11.95 2.66
C ALA A 92 3.00 -12.41 3.16
N GLY A 93 1.91 -12.00 2.53
CA GLY A 93 0.53 -12.38 2.85
C GLY A 93 -0.16 -11.50 3.90
N PHE A 94 0.41 -10.34 4.24
CA PHE A 94 -0.30 -9.35 5.04
C PHE A 94 -1.30 -8.60 4.17
N ASP A 95 -2.47 -8.29 4.72
CA ASP A 95 -3.39 -7.32 4.11
C ASP A 95 -2.93 -5.91 4.43
N THR A 96 -2.70 -5.09 3.41
CA THR A 96 -2.17 -3.75 3.56
C THR A 96 -2.94 -2.70 2.80
N TYR A 97 -2.74 -1.46 3.21
CA TYR A 97 -3.35 -0.31 2.61
C TYR A 97 -2.41 0.88 2.66
N ILE A 98 -2.38 1.65 1.58
CA ILE A 98 -1.65 2.92 1.53
C ILE A 98 -2.57 4.02 2.02
N ALA A 99 -2.15 4.69 3.09
CA ALA A 99 -2.78 5.88 3.62
C ALA A 99 -2.09 7.13 3.06
N ARG A 100 -2.86 8.21 2.83
CA ARG A 100 -2.34 9.49 2.36
C ARG A 100 -2.99 10.66 3.07
N SER A 101 -2.20 11.68 3.37
CA SER A 101 -2.68 12.98 3.88
C SER A 101 -2.01 14.14 3.16
N GLU A 102 -2.79 15.03 2.54
CA GLU A 102 -2.24 16.30 2.04
C GLU A 102 -1.88 17.25 3.19
N VAL A 103 -2.58 17.15 4.33
CA VAL A 103 -2.34 18.03 5.50
C VAL A 103 -0.97 17.74 6.10
N LEU A 104 -0.62 16.46 6.22
CA LEU A 104 0.70 16.05 6.67
C LEU A 104 1.72 16.04 5.52
N ASN A 105 1.27 16.11 4.27
CA ASN A 105 2.04 15.83 3.07
C ASN A 105 2.82 14.50 3.19
N ARG A 106 2.11 13.45 3.62
CA ARG A 106 2.69 12.13 3.94
C ARG A 106 1.87 10.98 3.38
N MET A 107 2.56 9.89 3.08
CA MET A 107 1.99 8.57 2.83
C MET A 107 2.55 7.59 3.85
N TRP A 108 1.72 6.66 4.30
CA TRP A 108 2.13 5.63 5.24
C TRP A 108 1.33 4.36 5.00
N LEU A 109 1.68 3.27 5.68
CA LEU A 109 0.92 2.03 5.57
C LEU A 109 0.03 1.79 6.76
N ILE A 110 -1.10 1.16 6.46
CA ILE A 110 -1.93 0.47 7.42
C ILE A 110 -1.87 -1.01 7.08
N VAL A 111 -1.48 -1.83 8.06
CA VAL A 111 -1.41 -3.28 7.94
C VAL A 111 -2.50 -3.88 8.83
N GLU A 112 -3.32 -4.75 8.27
CA GLU A 112 -4.34 -5.50 9.00
C GLU A 112 -3.74 -6.84 9.44
N LEU A 113 -3.83 -7.12 10.74
CA LEU A 113 -3.36 -8.36 11.35
C LEU A 113 -4.46 -9.43 11.27
N ASP A 114 -4.09 -10.71 11.49
CA ASP A 114 -5.06 -11.82 11.59
C ASP A 114 -6.14 -11.59 12.67
N SER A 115 -5.86 -10.77 13.68
CA SER A 115 -6.82 -10.38 14.71
C SER A 115 -7.90 -9.40 14.23
N GLY A 116 -7.74 -8.84 13.02
CA GLY A 116 -8.52 -7.71 12.49
C GLY A 116 -8.06 -6.34 13.02
N ASP A 117 -7.03 -6.30 13.88
CA ASP A 117 -6.44 -5.04 14.30
C ASP A 117 -5.60 -4.41 13.19
N ARG A 118 -5.59 -3.08 13.16
CA ARG A 118 -4.81 -2.30 12.22
C ARG A 118 -3.60 -1.67 12.89
N VAL A 119 -2.47 -1.73 12.21
CA VAL A 119 -1.17 -1.20 12.65
C VAL A 119 -0.70 -0.18 11.62
N ALA A 120 -0.35 1.02 12.08
CA ALA A 120 0.24 2.03 11.22
C ALA A 120 1.77 1.90 11.18
N VAL A 121 2.34 2.02 9.99
CA VAL A 121 3.77 1.94 9.73
C VAL A 121 4.21 3.18 8.98
N GLU A 122 5.18 3.91 9.53
CA GLU A 122 5.84 5.05 8.87
C GLU A 122 6.98 4.56 7.98
N PRO A 123 6.83 4.60 6.64
CA PRO A 123 7.80 4.06 5.70
C PRO A 123 9.16 4.75 5.79
N GLU A 124 9.20 6.05 6.07
CA GLU A 124 10.45 6.82 6.13
C GLU A 124 11.38 6.34 7.26
N MET A 125 10.84 5.69 8.30
CA MET A 125 11.65 5.08 9.36
C MET A 125 12.41 3.83 8.89
N LEU A 126 12.15 3.31 7.69
CA LEU A 126 12.89 2.19 7.10
C LEU A 126 13.91 2.67 6.05
N CYS A 127 14.04 3.99 5.87
CA CYS A 127 15.08 4.59 5.05
C CYS A 127 16.44 4.55 5.76
N LYS A 128 17.52 4.24 5.04
CA LYS A 128 18.89 4.14 5.60
C LYS A 128 19.34 5.37 6.41
N GLY A 129 18.93 6.58 6.03
CA GLY A 129 19.28 7.83 6.73
C GLY A 129 18.45 8.13 7.98
N SER A 130 17.33 7.45 8.16
CA SER A 130 16.39 7.63 9.28
C SER A 130 15.97 6.27 9.84
N TYR A 131 16.90 5.31 9.84
CA TYR A 131 16.61 3.91 10.05
C TYR A 131 16.24 3.64 11.51
N ILE A 132 14.95 3.62 11.78
CA ILE A 132 14.34 3.36 13.07
C ILE A 132 13.33 2.21 12.89
N PRO A 133 13.79 0.97 12.65
CA PRO A 133 12.90 -0.19 12.51
C PRO A 133 12.18 -0.52 13.83
N PRO A 134 10.97 -1.09 13.79
CA PRO A 134 10.25 -1.58 12.59
C PRO A 134 9.42 -0.51 11.86
N GLY A 135 9.52 0.77 12.25
CA GLY A 135 8.70 1.84 11.70
C GLY A 135 7.24 1.84 12.18
N ILE A 136 6.89 0.94 13.12
CA ILE A 136 5.54 0.85 13.67
C ILE A 136 5.25 2.07 14.55
N ILE A 137 4.09 2.68 14.34
CA ILE A 137 3.60 3.81 15.11
C ILE A 137 2.74 3.30 16.26
N ASP A 138 3.05 3.67 17.51
CA ASP A 138 2.23 3.25 18.66
C ASP A 138 0.79 3.78 18.51
N ARG A 139 -0.18 2.95 18.89
CA ARG A 139 -1.58 3.38 18.92
C ARG A 139 -1.80 4.29 20.12
N PRO A 140 -2.70 5.29 20.03
CA PRO A 140 -3.00 6.16 21.18
C PRO A 140 -3.52 5.43 22.42
N ASP A 141 -4.07 4.22 22.28
CA ASP A 141 -4.50 3.36 23.38
C ASP A 141 -3.37 2.50 23.98
N GLY A 142 -2.15 2.61 23.43
CA GLY A 142 -0.96 1.88 23.85
C GLY A 142 -0.84 0.46 23.29
N ALA A 143 -1.75 0.04 22.40
CA ALA A 143 -1.62 -1.23 21.72
C ALA A 143 -0.32 -1.28 20.90
N TYR A 144 0.42 -2.38 21.07
CA TYR A 144 1.67 -2.67 20.37
C TYR A 144 2.85 -1.74 20.67
N ARG A 145 2.75 -0.90 21.72
CA ARG A 145 3.82 0.01 22.16
C ARG A 145 5.22 -0.61 22.20
N ASN A 146 5.34 -1.85 22.70
CA ASN A 146 6.62 -2.56 22.81
C ASN A 146 7.27 -2.90 21.45
N TYR A 147 6.50 -2.86 20.36
CA TYR A 147 6.97 -3.07 19.00
C TYR A 147 7.10 -1.74 18.23
N SER A 148 6.75 -0.61 18.83
CA SER A 148 6.71 0.69 18.15
C SER A 148 8.07 1.38 18.09
N SER A 149 8.33 2.03 16.96
CA SER A 149 9.45 2.96 16.78
C SER A 149 9.23 4.28 17.52
N THR A 150 7.97 4.71 17.69
CA THR A 150 7.63 5.94 18.41
C THR A 150 8.01 5.90 19.88
N LEU A 151 7.94 4.74 20.55
CA LEU A 151 8.47 4.59 21.90
C LEU A 151 9.97 4.82 21.95
N ARG A 152 10.72 4.28 20.99
CA ARG A 152 12.17 4.47 20.92
C ARG A 152 12.54 5.93 20.67
N ILE A 153 11.85 6.58 19.73
CA ILE A 153 12.02 8.03 19.46
C ILE A 153 11.79 8.84 20.73
N TYR A 154 10.68 8.60 21.44
CA TYR A 154 10.41 9.31 22.68
C TYR A 154 11.50 9.11 23.74
N ALA A 155 12.00 7.88 23.89
CA ALA A 155 13.07 7.57 24.84
C ALA A 155 14.41 8.24 24.47
N GLU A 156 14.70 8.36 23.17
CA GLU A 156 15.94 8.98 22.66
C GLU A 156 15.88 10.51 22.66
N GLU A 157 14.78 11.10 22.24
CA GLU A 157 14.59 12.56 22.20
C GLU A 157 14.38 13.15 23.61
N ASN A 158 13.92 12.33 24.56
CA ASN A 158 13.65 12.69 25.95
C ASN A 158 12.88 14.02 26.07
N PRO A 159 11.69 14.12 25.46
CA PRO A 159 10.96 15.38 25.40
C PRO A 159 10.36 15.75 26.78
N GLU A 160 10.15 17.05 27.01
CA GLU A 160 9.57 17.57 28.27
C GLU A 160 8.07 17.27 28.44
N ILE A 161 7.42 16.70 27.41
CA ILE A 161 6.01 16.33 27.43
C ILE A 161 5.84 14.87 27.87
N SER A 162 4.69 14.52 28.44
CA SER A 162 4.39 13.12 28.74
C SER A 162 4.23 12.28 27.47
N TYR A 163 4.44 10.96 27.59
CA TYR A 163 4.29 10.04 26.47
C TYR A 163 2.90 10.08 25.85
N GLU A 164 1.85 10.25 26.65
CA GLU A 164 0.47 10.33 26.18
C GLU A 164 0.26 11.56 25.28
N LYS A 165 0.87 12.70 25.63
CA LYS A 165 0.84 13.91 24.80
C LYS A 165 1.67 13.74 23.53
N PHE A 166 2.81 13.07 23.63
CA PHE A 166 3.64 12.76 22.46
C PHE A 166 2.88 11.88 21.46
N ILE A 167 2.28 10.77 21.91
CA ILE A 167 1.61 9.83 21.01
C ILE A 167 0.29 10.35 20.45
N ALA A 168 -0.36 11.32 21.12
CA ALA A 168 -1.55 11.98 20.60
C ALA A 168 -1.31 12.61 19.21
N ASN A 169 -0.07 13.07 18.93
CA ASN A 169 0.32 13.62 17.63
C ASN A 169 0.30 12.57 16.51
N TYR A 170 0.41 11.28 16.85
CA TYR A 170 0.41 10.17 15.89
C TYR A 170 -0.99 9.57 15.68
N SER A 171 -2.02 10.05 16.40
CA SER A 171 -3.40 9.57 16.24
C SER A 171 -3.93 9.70 14.81
N TYR A 172 -3.41 10.65 14.04
CA TYR A 172 -3.76 10.86 12.64
C TYR A 172 -3.38 9.67 11.75
N TYR A 173 -2.32 8.93 12.08
CA TYR A 173 -1.90 7.74 11.34
C TYR A 173 -2.99 6.66 11.36
N TYR A 174 -3.75 6.57 12.45
CA TYR A 174 -4.84 5.60 12.61
C TYR A 174 -6.20 6.11 12.11
N ARG A 175 -6.26 7.35 11.61
CA ARG A 175 -7.46 7.96 11.02
C ARG A 175 -7.13 8.66 9.71
N PRO A 176 -6.58 7.91 8.73
CA PRO A 176 -6.22 8.51 7.45
C PRO A 176 -7.46 9.07 6.75
N PRO A 177 -7.36 10.24 6.09
CA PRO A 177 -8.47 10.77 5.31
C PRO A 177 -8.72 9.95 4.04
N ARG A 178 -7.71 9.19 3.57
CA ARG A 178 -7.80 8.31 2.40
C ARG A 178 -7.03 7.04 2.63
N LEU A 179 -7.64 5.95 2.18
CA LEU A 179 -7.09 4.61 2.20
C LEU A 179 -7.23 3.99 0.81
N TYR A 180 -6.15 3.37 0.34
CA TYR A 180 -6.04 2.73 -0.96
C TYR A 180 -5.54 1.30 -0.76
N GLU A 181 -6.10 0.36 -1.51
CA GLU A 181 -5.67 -1.05 -1.42
C GLU A 181 -4.33 -1.28 -2.11
N ASN A 182 -3.96 -0.43 -3.08
CA ASN A 182 -2.70 -0.56 -3.82
C ASN A 182 -2.31 0.77 -4.51
N PRO A 183 -1.06 0.91 -5.00
CA PRO A 183 -0.60 2.08 -5.72
C PRO A 183 -1.42 2.39 -6.96
N GLY A 184 -1.92 1.35 -7.64
CA GLY A 184 -2.77 1.48 -8.82
C GLY A 184 -4.07 2.23 -8.54
N GLN A 185 -4.68 2.04 -7.36
CA GLN A 185 -5.85 2.81 -6.93
C GLN A 185 -5.53 4.29 -6.74
N MET A 186 -4.31 4.61 -6.29
CA MET A 186 -3.90 6.00 -6.06
C MET A 186 -3.85 6.79 -7.35
N ILE A 187 -3.29 6.18 -8.40
CA ILE A 187 -3.08 6.81 -9.72
C ILE A 187 -4.29 6.66 -10.66
N SER A 188 -5.22 5.76 -10.33
CA SER A 188 -6.45 5.55 -11.10
C SER A 188 -7.31 6.81 -11.20
N PHE A 189 -7.89 7.04 -12.38
CA PHE A 189 -8.83 8.15 -12.55
C PHE A 189 -10.14 7.95 -11.77
N VAL A 190 -10.50 6.70 -11.46
CA VAL A 190 -11.72 6.40 -10.69
C VAL A 190 -11.60 6.96 -9.27
N ASN A 191 -10.37 7.13 -8.78
CA ASN A 191 -10.09 7.69 -7.49
C ASN A 191 -10.62 9.14 -7.32
N TYR A 192 -10.70 9.92 -8.40
CA TYR A 192 -11.32 11.26 -8.35
C TYR A 192 -12.79 11.23 -8.00
N LEU A 193 -13.48 10.14 -8.33
CA LEU A 193 -14.89 9.95 -7.98
C LEU A 193 -15.03 9.59 -6.50
N LYS A 194 -14.07 8.81 -5.95
CA LYS A 194 -14.05 8.41 -4.53
C LYS A 194 -13.68 9.58 -3.62
N TYR A 195 -12.74 10.42 -4.05
CA TYR A 195 -12.27 11.60 -3.31
C TYR A 195 -12.29 12.87 -4.17
N PRO A 196 -13.47 13.46 -4.42
CA PRO A 196 -13.59 14.66 -5.25
C PRO A 196 -12.91 15.88 -4.60
N GLY A 197 -12.25 16.71 -5.41
CA GLY A 197 -11.60 17.95 -4.98
C GLY A 197 -10.17 17.80 -4.44
N TRP A 198 -9.64 16.58 -4.42
CA TRP A 198 -8.31 16.30 -3.88
C TRP A 198 -7.22 16.21 -4.96
N LYS A 199 -5.96 16.46 -4.57
CA LYS A 199 -4.80 16.40 -5.48
C LYS A 199 -4.67 14.99 -6.08
N LYS A 200 -4.50 14.95 -7.40
CA LYS A 200 -4.09 13.75 -8.15
C LYS A 200 -2.73 13.28 -7.66
N VAL A 201 -2.64 11.99 -7.35
CA VAL A 201 -1.35 11.31 -7.14
C VAL A 201 -0.70 11.12 -8.52
N GLY A 202 0.49 11.67 -8.70
CA GLY A 202 1.33 11.38 -9.87
C GLY A 202 1.84 9.94 -9.84
N ILE A 203 2.15 9.37 -11.00
CA ILE A 203 2.76 8.04 -11.08
C ILE A 203 4.13 8.05 -10.38
N ASP A 204 4.89 9.12 -10.57
CA ASP A 204 6.17 9.43 -9.94
C ASP A 204 6.13 9.52 -8.40
N GLU A 205 4.94 9.66 -7.79
CA GLU A 205 4.80 9.67 -6.34
C GLU A 205 4.77 8.25 -5.74
N VAL A 206 4.53 7.20 -6.52
CA VAL A 206 4.29 5.83 -6.01
C VAL A 206 4.87 4.70 -6.87
N ASP A 207 5.46 5.02 -8.02
CA ASP A 207 6.03 4.08 -8.99
C ASP A 207 7.43 3.62 -8.59
N TRP A 208 7.51 2.92 -7.46
CA TRP A 208 8.78 2.45 -6.92
C TRP A 208 9.49 1.43 -7.84
N TRP A 209 8.73 0.69 -8.65
CA TRP A 209 9.28 -0.37 -9.51
C TRP A 209 10.02 0.20 -10.72
N ASN A 210 9.69 1.40 -11.17
CA ASN A 210 10.48 2.14 -12.17
C ASN A 210 11.51 3.10 -11.56
N SER A 211 11.69 3.08 -10.23
CA SER A 211 12.66 3.92 -9.54
C SER A 211 13.95 3.18 -9.19
N LYS A 212 15.07 3.91 -9.14
CA LYS A 212 16.37 3.32 -8.86
C LYS A 212 16.49 2.88 -7.39
N PRO A 213 17.24 1.80 -7.10
CA PRO A 213 17.92 0.91 -8.06
C PRO A 213 17.01 -0.18 -8.66
N PHE A 214 15.73 -0.24 -8.25
CA PHE A 214 14.82 -1.33 -8.62
C PHE A 214 14.61 -1.43 -10.13
N SER A 215 14.49 -0.30 -10.83
CA SER A 215 14.39 -0.24 -12.29
C SER A 215 15.52 -0.97 -13.05
N GLU A 216 16.67 -1.20 -12.41
CA GLU A 216 17.85 -1.84 -13.01
C GLU A 216 18.00 -3.32 -12.60
N ILE A 217 17.18 -3.81 -11.67
CA ILE A 217 17.26 -5.18 -11.15
C ILE A 217 16.28 -6.06 -11.94
N GLU A 218 16.77 -7.16 -12.53
CA GLU A 218 15.90 -8.25 -13.01
C GLU A 218 15.21 -8.90 -11.79
N PRO A 219 13.87 -8.97 -11.69
CA PRO A 219 12.87 -8.93 -12.78
C PRO A 219 12.15 -7.58 -13.02
N PHE A 220 12.42 -6.55 -12.21
CA PHE A 220 11.69 -5.28 -12.24
C PHE A 220 12.01 -4.43 -13.49
N SER A 221 13.20 -4.60 -14.07
CA SER A 221 13.59 -3.99 -15.35
C SER A 221 12.58 -4.23 -16.49
N ARG A 222 11.75 -5.29 -16.38
CA ARG A 222 10.75 -5.68 -17.38
C ARG A 222 9.35 -5.12 -17.12
N TRP A 223 9.15 -4.35 -16.04
CA TRP A 223 7.84 -3.84 -15.62
C TRP A 223 7.49 -2.47 -16.22
N SER A 224 8.14 -2.10 -17.32
CA SER A 224 7.99 -0.82 -18.03
C SER A 224 6.96 -0.84 -19.15
#